data_AF-A0A0H5PY71-F1
#
_entry.id   AF-A0A0H5PY71-F1
#
_cell.length_a   1.000
_cell.length_b   1.000
_cell.length_c   1.000
_cell.angle_alpha   90.00
_cell.angle_beta   90.00
_cell.angle_gamma   90.00
#
_symmetry.space_group_name_H-M   'P 1'
#
loop_
_entity.id
_entity.type
_entity.pdbx_description
1 polymer ?
#
loop_
_entity_poly.entity_id
_entity_poly.type
_entity_poly.pdbx_seq_one_letter_code
_entity_poly.pdbx_strand_id
1 'polypeptide(L)'
;MKIRAGKPENSQTVRQWALRGRVPKEGAKPSYIWLDGNRNPSSIYYLDVDTREMTPGEDAAFKESERIKNERRKERMKEMWDKRKQGSVQ
;
A
#
# COMPACT_ATOMS: atom_id res chain seq x y z
N MET A 1 -13.48 -14.79 18.48
CA MET A 1 -13.40 -14.21 17.13
C MET A 1 -12.97 -15.30 16.15
N LYS A 2 -13.82 -15.65 15.17
CA LYS A 2 -13.53 -16.70 14.18
C LYS A 2 -12.60 -16.15 13.09
N ILE A 3 -11.32 -16.47 13.14
CA ILE A 3 -10.28 -16.09 12.16
C ILE A 3 -10.27 -17.06 10.96
N ARG A 4 -11.45 -17.41 10.42
CA ARG A 4 -11.58 -18.43 9.35
C ARG A 4 -12.57 -18.07 8.23
N ALA A 5 -13.07 -16.83 8.18
CA ALA A 5 -13.56 -16.33 6.90
C ALA A 5 -12.32 -15.89 6.12
N GLY A 6 -11.98 -16.63 5.06
CA GLY A 6 -10.87 -16.25 4.18
C GLY A 6 -11.04 -14.82 3.66
N LYS A 7 -9.93 -14.18 3.27
CA LYS A 7 -9.96 -12.86 2.64
C LYS A 7 -11.01 -12.87 1.51
N PRO A 8 -12.01 -11.97 1.51
CA PRO A 8 -12.96 -11.88 0.41
C PRO A 8 -12.27 -11.61 -0.93
N GLU A 9 -12.67 -12.29 -2.00
CA GLU A 9 -12.00 -12.21 -3.31
C GLU A 9 -11.99 -10.79 -3.88
N ASN A 10 -13.07 -10.04 -3.67
CA ASN A 10 -13.22 -8.66 -4.10
C ASN A 10 -12.64 -7.63 -3.11
N SER A 11 -11.97 -8.07 -2.04
CA SER A 11 -11.34 -7.17 -1.07
C SER A 11 -9.90 -6.83 -1.44
N GLN A 12 -9.53 -5.58 -1.24
CA GLN A 12 -8.20 -5.06 -1.58
C GLN A 12 -7.67 -4.15 -0.49
N THR A 13 -6.34 -3.99 -0.45
CA THR A 13 -5.72 -3.10 0.54
C THR A 13 -6.03 -1.64 0.26
N VAL A 14 -5.91 -0.79 1.28
CA VAL A 14 -6.06 0.67 1.13
C VAL A 14 -5.22 1.22 -0.03
N ARG A 15 -3.97 0.76 -0.18
CA ARG A 15 -3.11 1.20 -1.28
C ARG A 15 -3.60 0.72 -2.65
N GLN A 16 -4.11 -0.51 -2.75
CA GLN A 16 -4.65 -1.03 -4.02
C GLN A 16 -5.92 -0.28 -4.45
N TRP A 17 -6.73 0.16 -3.50
CA TRP A 17 -7.86 1.05 -3.78
C TRP A 17 -7.39 2.45 -4.19
N ALA A 18 -6.38 3.00 -3.52
CA ALA A 18 -5.82 4.30 -3.86
C ALA A 18 -5.26 4.35 -5.28
N LEU A 19 -4.61 3.26 -5.74
CA LEU A 19 -4.16 3.12 -7.12
C LEU A 19 -5.31 3.13 -8.15
N ARG A 20 -6.55 2.87 -7.72
CA ARG A 20 -7.77 2.98 -8.54
C ARG A 20 -8.55 4.28 -8.29
N GLY A 21 -7.95 5.25 -7.60
CA GLY A 21 -8.61 6.51 -7.26
C GLY A 21 -9.73 6.34 -6.22
N ARG A 22 -9.64 5.34 -5.34
CA ARG A 22 -10.65 5.06 -4.30
C ARG A 22 -10.02 5.03 -2.91
N VAL A 23 -10.80 5.44 -1.91
CA VAL A 23 -10.43 5.37 -0.48
C VAL A 23 -11.56 4.75 0.34
N PRO A 24 -11.26 4.10 1.47
CA PRO A 24 -12.29 3.68 2.42
C PRO A 24 -13.17 4.87 2.82
N LYS A 25 -14.48 4.63 2.94
CA LYS A 25 -15.42 5.61 3.50
C LYS A 25 -15.04 5.89 4.96
N GLU A 26 -15.35 7.09 5.42
CA GLU A 26 -15.16 7.44 6.82
C GLU A 26 -15.97 6.48 7.72
N GLY A 27 -15.34 5.94 8.75
CA GLY A 27 -15.96 4.96 9.64
C GLY A 27 -16.18 3.56 9.04
N ALA A 28 -15.74 3.29 7.81
CA ALA A 28 -15.84 1.95 7.21
C ALA A 28 -15.09 0.91 8.06
N LYS A 29 -15.71 -0.26 8.23
CA LYS A 29 -15.07 -1.39 8.93
C LYS A 29 -14.26 -2.22 7.93
N PRO A 30 -13.03 -2.65 8.27
CA PRO A 30 -12.28 -3.56 7.42
C PRO A 30 -13.03 -4.87 7.18
N SER A 31 -13.00 -5.35 5.94
CA SER A 31 -13.56 -6.66 5.58
C SER A 31 -12.62 -7.79 5.99
N TYR A 32 -11.32 -7.53 6.02
CA TYR A 32 -10.30 -8.48 6.45
C TYR A 32 -9.06 -7.74 6.96
N ILE A 33 -8.46 -8.27 8.02
CA ILE A 33 -7.17 -7.79 8.54
C ILE A 33 -6.21 -8.98 8.50
N TRP A 34 -5.13 -8.82 7.73
CA TRP A 34 -4.02 -9.76 7.74
C TRP A 34 -3.06 -9.37 8.86
N LEU A 35 -2.84 -10.30 9.78
CA LEU A 35 -1.92 -10.13 10.89
C LEU A 35 -0.56 -10.74 10.53
N ASP A 36 0.52 -10.15 11.00
CA ASP A 36 1.85 -10.75 10.93
C ASP A 36 2.03 -11.91 11.92
N GLY A 37 3.22 -12.53 11.93
CA GLY A 37 3.56 -13.62 12.87
C GLY A 37 3.46 -13.22 14.35
N ASN A 38 3.50 -11.92 14.66
CA ASN A 38 3.39 -11.35 16.00
C ASN A 38 1.95 -10.90 16.33
N ARG A 39 0.98 -11.27 15.48
CA ARG A 39 -0.45 -10.89 15.60
C ARG A 39 -0.70 -9.38 15.52
N ASN A 40 0.22 -8.60 14.95
CA ASN A 40 -0.01 -7.18 14.68
C ASN A 40 -0.67 -7.01 13.31
N PRO A 41 -1.59 -6.04 13.13
CA PRO A 41 -2.14 -5.71 11.83
C PRO A 41 -1.04 -5.33 10.84
N SER A 42 -0.83 -6.14 9.81
CA SER A 42 0.15 -5.88 8.76
C SER A 42 -0.50 -5.39 7.47
N SER A 43 -1.73 -5.83 7.16
CA SER A 43 -2.49 -5.29 6.02
C SER A 43 -3.98 -5.27 6.30
N ILE A 44 -4.64 -4.18 5.91
CA ILE A 44 -6.08 -3.96 6.10
C ILE A 44 -6.75 -3.93 4.74
N TYR A 45 -7.83 -4.69 4.60
CA TYR A 45 -8.58 -4.85 3.37
C TYR A 45 -10.00 -4.31 3.51
N TYR A 46 -10.49 -3.73 2.42
CA TYR A 46 -11.85 -3.21 2.28
C TYR A 46 -12.50 -3.77 1.02
N LEU A 47 -13.82 -3.94 1.04
CA LEU A 47 -14.61 -4.24 -0.14
C LEU A 47 -14.86 -2.95 -0.93
N ASP A 48 -15.20 -3.08 -2.21
CA ASP A 48 -15.54 -1.94 -3.05
C ASP A 48 -16.70 -1.10 -2.46
N VAL A 49 -17.73 -1.78 -1.93
CA VAL A 49 -18.91 -1.14 -1.31
C VAL A 49 -18.55 -0.26 -0.10
N ASP A 50 -17.40 -0.52 0.53
CA ASP A 50 -16.88 0.23 1.68
C ASP A 50 -15.96 1.39 1.25
N THR A 51 -15.80 1.60 -0.06
CA THR A 51 -14.95 2.65 -0.62
C THR A 51 -15.78 3.73 -1.34
N ARG A 52 -15.16 4.90 -1.49
CA ARG A 52 -15.64 6.01 -2.30
C ARG A 52 -14.55 6.47 -3.25
N GLU A 53 -14.93 7.23 -4.26
CA GLU A 53 -13.95 7.93 -5.11
C GLU A 53 -13.17 8.96 -4.28
N MET A 54 -11.89 9.06 -4.58
CA MET A 54 -11.03 10.12 -4.08
C MET A 54 -11.49 11.46 -4.63
N THR A 55 -11.40 12.49 -3.82
CA THR A 55 -11.45 13.87 -4.31
C THR A 55 -10.19 14.16 -5.16
N PRO A 56 -10.23 15.15 -6.06
CA PRO A 56 -9.05 15.54 -6.83
C PRO A 56 -7.83 15.88 -5.97
N GLY A 57 -8.05 16.47 -4.79
CA GLY A 57 -6.98 16.78 -3.83
C GLY A 57 -6.35 15.52 -3.22
N GLU A 58 -7.16 14.52 -2.86
CA GLU A 58 -6.68 13.25 -2.33
C GLU A 58 -5.89 12.45 -3.38
N ASP A 59 -6.37 12.42 -4.63
CA ASP A 59 -5.68 11.73 -5.73
C ASP A 59 -4.34 12.41 -6.06
N ALA A 60 -4.32 13.75 -6.14
CA ALA A 60 -3.09 14.51 -6.35
C ALA A 60 -2.06 14.27 -5.22
N ALA A 61 -2.50 14.31 -3.96
CA ALA A 61 -1.65 14.02 -2.82
C ALA A 61 -1.11 12.58 -2.83
N PHE A 62 -1.94 11.61 -3.20
CA PHE A 62 -1.52 10.22 -3.34
C PHE A 62 -0.46 10.06 -4.43
N LYS A 63 -0.69 10.63 -5.62
CA LYS A 63 0.27 10.59 -6.74
C LYS A 63 1.61 11.23 -6.38
N GLU A 64 1.59 12.37 -5.70
CA GLU A 64 2.81 13.02 -5.22
C GLU A 64 3.56 12.14 -4.21
N SER A 65 2.83 11.49 -3.28
CA SER A 65 3.44 10.56 -2.34
C SER A 65 4.13 9.37 -3.05
N GLU A 66 3.53 8.85 -4.12
CA GLU A 66 4.08 7.76 -4.93
C GLU A 66 5.28 8.22 -5.77
N ARG A 67 5.27 9.47 -6.28
CA ARG A 67 6.42 10.09 -6.94
C ARG A 67 7.62 10.15 -6.00
N ILE A 68 7.44 10.71 -4.80
CA ILE A 68 8.50 10.83 -3.79
C ILE A 68 9.05 9.45 -3.40
N LYS A 69 8.19 8.45 -3.18
CA LYS A 69 8.63 7.07 -2.88
C LYS A 69 9.45 6.47 -4.02
N ASN A 70 9.03 6.68 -5.26
CA ASN A 70 9.74 6.18 -6.43
C ASN A 70 11.10 6.84 -6.62
N GLU A 71 11.22 8.14 -6.37
CA GLU A 71 12.50 8.87 -6.39
C GLU A 71 13.47 8.33 -5.35
N ARG A 72 13.03 8.21 -4.09
CA ARG A 72 13.85 7.62 -3.03
C ARG A 72 14.29 6.19 -3.34
N ARG A 73 13.42 5.40 -4.00
CA ARG A 73 13.78 4.05 -4.44
C ARG A 73 14.86 4.09 -5.52
N LYS A 74 14.75 4.99 -6.50
CA LYS A 74 15.75 5.15 -7.58
C LYS A 74 17.10 5.57 -7.02
N GLU A 75 17.13 6.52 -6.09
CA GLU A 75 18.34 6.98 -5.42
C GLU A 75 19.03 5.83 -4.67
N ARG A 76 18.28 5.08 -3.86
CA ARG A 76 18.82 3.91 -3.15
C ARG A 76 19.39 2.86 -4.10
N MET A 77 18.70 2.59 -5.22
CA MET A 77 19.19 1.65 -6.23
C MET A 77 20.47 2.14 -6.90
N LYS A 78 20.56 3.45 -7.18
CA LYS A 78 21.77 4.07 -7.71
C LYS A 78 22.93 3.95 -6.75
N GLU A 79 22.74 4.27 -5.46
CA GLU A 79 23.76 4.12 -4.43
C GLU A 79 24.25 2.67 -4.30
N MET A 80 23.33 1.70 -4.29
CA MET A 80 23.69 0.28 -4.26
C MET A 80 24.50 -0.13 -5.49
N TRP A 81 24.11 0.37 -6.67
CA TRP A 81 24.81 0.10 -7.92
C TRP A 81 26.22 0.70 -7.94
N ASP A 82 26.37 1.94 -7.48
CA ASP A 82 27.66 2.63 -7.40
C ASP A 82 28.60 1.94 -6.39
N LYS A 83 28.08 1.53 -5.22
CA LYS A 83 28.83 0.71 -4.25
C LYS A 83 29.28 -0.63 -4.84
N ARG A 84 28.43 -1.29 -5.61
CA ARG A 84 28.77 -2.56 -6.28
C ARG A 84 29.90 -2.36 -7.30
N LYS A 85 29.87 -1.26 -8.08
CA LYS A 85 30.94 -0.93 -9.02
C LYS A 85 32.27 -0.62 -8.33
N GLN A 86 32.23 0.09 -7.20
CA GLN A 86 33.44 0.40 -6.42
C GLN A 86 34.03 -0.85 -5.76
N GLY A 87 33.20 -1.78 -5.30
CA GLY A 87 33.63 -3.07 -4.73
C GLY A 87 34.07 -4.13 -5.75
N SER A 88 33.81 -3.93 -7.04
CA SER A 88 34.30 -4.81 -8.12
C SER A 88 35.65 -4.38 -8.70
N VAL A 89 36.24 -3.29 -8.19
CA VAL A 89 37.62 -2.90 -8.49
C VAL A 89 38.50 -3.39 -7.33
N GLN A 90 38.65 -4.72 -7.23
CA GLN A 90 39.67 -5.41 -6.43
C GLN A 90 40.09 -6.67 -7.18
#